data_AF-A0A354YTM1-F1
#
_entry.id   AF-A0A354YTM1-F1
#
_cell.length_a   1.000
_cell.length_b   1.000
_cell.length_c   1.000
_cell.angle_alpha   90.00
_cell.angle_beta   90.00
_cell.angle_gamma   90.00
#
_symmetry.space_group_name_H-M   'P 1'
#
loop_
_entity.id
_entity.type
_entity.pdbx_description
1 polymer ?
#
loop_
_entity_poly.entity_id
_entity_poly.type
_entity_poly.pdbx_seq_one_letter_code
_entity_poly.pdbx_strand_id
1 'polypeptide(L)'
;EEKYRNENFVRVLPAGVMPHTKWVYGSNLLDIGIYADEKSRHVILVSALDNLVKGASGQAIQNMNLLLGLEEDSGLKLAGIHP
;
A
#
# COMPACT_ATOMS: atom_id res chain seq x y z
N GLU A 1 -7.06 7.65 8.00
CA GLU A 1 -6.86 8.41 6.75
C GLU A 1 -5.83 9.53 6.89
N GLU A 2 -6.00 10.49 7.84
CA GLU A 2 -5.09 11.64 7.99
C GLU A 2 -3.60 11.27 8.06
N LYS A 3 -3.25 10.21 8.80
CA LYS A 3 -1.87 9.75 8.95
C LYS A 3 -1.17 9.38 7.62
N TYR A 4 -1.91 8.84 6.66
CA TYR A 4 -1.37 8.36 5.37
C TYR A 4 -1.71 9.29 4.20
N ARG A 5 -2.28 10.47 4.46
CA ARG A 5 -2.76 11.39 3.41
C ARG A 5 -1.65 11.79 2.42
N ASN A 6 -0.43 11.91 2.91
CA ASN A 6 0.72 12.39 2.13
C ASN A 6 1.70 11.26 1.79
N GLU A 7 1.31 10.00 1.99
CA GLU A 7 2.17 8.84 1.77
C GLU A 7 2.02 8.36 0.32
N ASN A 8 3.11 8.36 -0.44
CA ASN A 8 3.11 8.06 -1.87
C ASN A 8 2.59 6.65 -2.21
N PHE A 9 2.81 5.71 -1.29
CA PHE A 9 2.62 4.28 -1.53
C PHE A 9 1.51 3.66 -0.68
N VAL A 10 0.80 4.43 0.14
CA VAL A 10 -0.25 3.91 1.04
C VAL A 10 -1.60 4.45 0.65
N ARG A 11 -2.55 3.57 0.34
CA ARG A 11 -3.94 3.91 0.05
C ARG A 11 -4.84 3.34 1.13
N VAL A 12 -5.44 4.23 1.93
CA VAL A 12 -6.58 3.85 2.78
C VAL A 12 -7.82 3.86 1.90
N LEU A 13 -8.41 2.69 1.67
CA LEU A 13 -9.54 2.54 0.77
C LEU A 13 -10.82 3.11 1.41
N PRO A 14 -11.78 3.60 0.60
CA PRO A 14 -13.07 4.06 1.11
C PRO A 14 -13.80 2.96 1.90
N ALA A 15 -14.64 3.38 2.83
CA ALA A 15 -15.46 2.47 3.61
C ALA A 15 -16.26 1.51 2.71
N GLY A 16 -16.23 0.22 3.04
CA GLY A 16 -16.90 -0.83 2.28
C GLY A 16 -16.09 -1.41 1.10
N VAL A 17 -14.96 -0.81 0.72
CA VAL A 17 -14.10 -1.33 -0.34
C VAL A 17 -13.05 -2.29 0.25
N MET A 18 -12.95 -3.49 -0.31
CA MET A 18 -11.98 -4.50 0.13
C MET A 18 -10.67 -4.44 -0.65
N PRO A 19 -9.51 -4.46 0.03
CA PRO A 19 -8.23 -4.60 -0.65
C PRO A 19 -8.16 -5.90 -1.44
N HIS A 20 -7.67 -5.83 -2.67
CA HIS A 20 -7.45 -6.98 -3.54
C HIS A 20 -5.98 -7.05 -3.95
N THR A 21 -5.34 -8.21 -3.80
CA THR A 21 -3.94 -8.42 -4.20
C THR A 21 -3.71 -8.13 -5.68
N LYS A 22 -4.70 -8.38 -6.54
CA LYS A 22 -4.64 -8.03 -7.96
C LYS A 22 -4.49 -6.53 -8.23
N TRP A 23 -5.04 -5.66 -7.40
CA TRP A 23 -4.99 -4.20 -7.61
C TRP A 23 -3.62 -3.60 -7.30
N VAL A 24 -2.81 -4.31 -6.53
CA VAL A 24 -1.46 -3.90 -6.10
C VAL A 24 -0.37 -4.73 -6.76
N TYR A 25 -0.72 -5.78 -7.51
CA TYR A 25 0.23 -6.66 -8.20
C TYR A 25 1.15 -5.89 -9.13
N GLY A 26 2.46 -6.12 -9.00
CA GLY A 26 3.51 -5.42 -9.75
C GLY A 26 3.76 -3.98 -9.32
N SER A 27 3.03 -3.45 -8.33
CA SER A 27 3.19 -2.07 -7.86
C SER A 27 3.86 -1.97 -6.50
N ASN A 28 4.37 -0.80 -6.17
CA ASN A 28 4.88 -0.50 -4.83
C ASN A 28 3.76 -0.03 -3.87
N LEU A 29 2.48 -0.23 -4.22
CA LEU A 29 1.34 0.24 -3.43
C LEU A 29 0.98 -0.75 -2.30
N LEU A 30 0.46 -0.18 -1.21
CA LEU A 30 -0.17 -0.86 -0.09
C LEU A 30 -1.61 -0.34 0.04
N ASP A 31 -2.58 -1.24 -0.14
CA ASP A 31 -3.99 -0.95 0.10
C ASP A 31 -4.39 -1.40 1.50
N ILE A 32 -5.11 -0.55 2.24
CA ILE A 32 -5.60 -0.82 3.58
C ILE A 32 -7.11 -0.61 3.61
N GLY A 33 -7.85 -1.64 4.02
CA GLY A 33 -9.27 -1.59 4.34
C GLY A 33 -9.50 -1.76 5.84
N ILE A 34 -10.44 -1.00 6.40
CA ILE A 34 -10.75 -1.00 7.83
C ILE A 34 -12.23 -1.31 7.99
N TYR A 35 -12.53 -2.31 8.81
CA TYR A 35 -13.90 -2.75 9.11
C TYR A 35 -14.08 -2.82 10.62
N ALA A 36 -15.09 -2.12 11.13
CA ALA A 36 -15.46 -2.20 12.53
C ALA A 36 -16.72 -3.07 12.66
N ASP A 37 -16.66 -4.08 13.53
CA ASP A 37 -17.85 -4.79 14.01
C ASP A 37 -18.19 -4.25 15.40
N GLU A 38 -19.19 -3.37 15.45
CA GLU A 38 -19.64 -2.75 16.70
C GLU A 38 -20.21 -3.77 17.69
N LYS A 39 -20.80 -4.87 17.21
CA LYS A 39 -21.41 -5.88 18.09
C LYS A 39 -20.34 -6.67 18.84
N SER A 40 -19.29 -7.10 18.13
CA SER A 40 -18.17 -7.81 18.75
C SER A 40 -17.09 -6.88 19.32
N ARG A 41 -17.18 -5.57 19.07
CA ARG A 41 -16.16 -4.55 19.40
C ARG A 41 -14.78 -4.88 18.83
N HIS A 42 -14.74 -5.52 17.67
CA HIS A 42 -13.50 -5.79 16.95
C HIS A 42 -13.33 -4.84 15.78
N VAL A 43 -12.07 -4.53 15.49
CA VAL A 43 -11.66 -3.89 14.25
C VAL A 43 -10.86 -4.90 13.46
N ILE A 44 -11.26 -5.12 12.21
CA ILE A 44 -10.56 -5.95 11.25
C ILE A 44 -9.85 -5.00 10.29
N LEU A 45 -8.52 -5.11 10.25
CA LEU A 45 -7.69 -4.44 9.27
C LEU A 45 -7.26 -5.46 8.23
N VAL A 46 -7.55 -5.15 6.97
CA VAL A 46 -7.10 -5.96 5.83
C VAL A 46 -6.12 -5.13 5.03
N SER A 47 -4.99 -5.72 4.65
CA SER A 47 -4.01 -5.07 3.79
C SER A 47 -3.65 -5.94 2.60
N ALA A 48 -3.48 -5.32 1.43
CA ALA A 48 -2.96 -5.98 0.24
C ALA A 48 -1.74 -5.24 -0.27
N LEU A 49 -0.68 -6.00 -0.58
CA LEU A 49 0.54 -5.52 -1.25
C LEU A 49 1.06 -6.61 -2.18
N ASP A 50 1.94 -6.25 -3.11
CA ASP A 50 2.77 -7.21 -3.83
C ASP A 50 3.97 -7.62 -2.96
N ASN A 51 4.10 -8.91 -2.67
CA ASN A 51 5.13 -9.43 -1.76
C ASN A 51 6.56 -9.35 -2.32
N LEU A 52 6.73 -9.30 -3.63
CA LEU A 52 8.03 -9.19 -4.28
C LEU A 52 8.41 -7.73 -4.55
N VAL A 53 7.43 -6.85 -4.78
CA VAL A 53 7.64 -5.41 -4.93
C VAL A 53 7.61 -4.72 -3.57
N LYS A 54 6.46 -4.24 -3.10
CA LYS A 54 6.37 -3.50 -1.83
C LYS A 54 6.80 -4.33 -0.62
N GLY A 55 6.61 -5.64 -0.66
CA GLY A 55 7.05 -6.56 0.40
C GLY A 55 8.56 -6.87 0.40
N ALA A 56 9.30 -6.54 -0.68
CA ALA A 56 10.72 -6.84 -0.78
C ALA A 56 11.48 -5.80 -1.64
N SER A 57 11.62 -6.04 -2.94
CA SER A 57 12.54 -5.29 -3.81
C SER A 57 12.18 -3.81 -3.95
N GLY A 58 10.89 -3.49 -4.05
CA GLY A 58 10.38 -2.12 -4.09
C GLY A 58 10.70 -1.35 -2.81
N GLN A 59 10.59 -1.99 -1.64
CA GLN A 59 10.98 -1.37 -0.37
C GLN A 59 12.50 -1.16 -0.28
N ALA A 60 13.30 -2.07 -0.83
CA ALA A 60 14.76 -1.90 -0.90
C ALA A 60 15.14 -0.68 -1.76
N ILE A 61 14.51 -0.51 -2.92
CA ILE A 61 14.72 0.66 -3.78
C ILE A 61 14.21 1.94 -3.10
N GLN A 62 13.06 1.90 -2.42
CA GLN A 62 12.51 3.05 -1.69
C GLN A 62 13.49 3.52 -0.61
N ASN A 63 14.05 2.60 0.17
CA ASN A 63 15.06 2.92 1.18
C ASN A 63 16.36 3.42 0.55
N MET A 64 16.79 2.84 -0.57
CA MET A 64 17.97 3.29 -1.31
C MET A 64 17.79 4.72 -1.83
N ASN A 65 16.63 5.06 -2.38
CA ASN A 65 16.32 6.41 -2.84
C ASN A 65 16.51 7.42 -1.71
N LEU A 66 15.95 7.15 -0.52
CA LEU A 66 16.12 7.98 0.66
C LEU A 66 17.59 8.10 1.08
N LEU A 67 18.34 6.98 1.10
CA LEU A 67 19.76 6.97 1.48
C LEU A 67 20.62 7.81 0.52
N LEU A 68 20.28 7.81 -0.76
CA LEU A 68 21.01 8.55 -1.81
C LEU A 68 20.51 9.98 -2.01
N GLY A 69 19.52 10.42 -1.23
CA GLY A 69 18.92 11.76 -1.37
C GLY A 69 18.11 11.94 -2.65
N LEU A 70 17.62 10.85 -3.24
CA LEU A 70 16.70 10.85 -4.37
C LEU A 70 15.25 10.99 -3.89
N GLU A 71 14.34 11.36 -4.80
CA GLU A 71 12.90 11.29 -4.54
C GLU A 71 12.54 9.84 -4.18
N GLU A 72 11.82 9.66 -3.07
CA GLU A 72 11.45 8.34 -2.51
C GLU A 72 10.81 7.43 -3.56
N ASP A 73 10.02 8.01 -4.45
CA ASP A 73 9.22 7.30 -5.45
C ASP A 73 9.95 7.04 -6.78
N SER A 74 11.24 7.40 -6.87
CA SER A 74 12.06 7.21 -8.06
C SER A 74 12.10 5.73 -8.46
N GLY A 75 11.68 5.42 -9.69
CA GLY A 75 11.65 4.05 -10.21
C GLY A 75 10.52 3.16 -9.67
N LEU A 76 9.59 3.70 -8.87
CA LEU A 76 8.55 2.93 -8.16
C LEU A 76 7.11 3.34 -8.53
N LYS A 77 6.94 4.19 -9.54
CA LYS A 77 5.63 4.75 -9.97
C LYS A 77 4.78 3.82 -10.84
N LEU A 78 5.18 2.56 -10.97
CA LEU A 78 4.40 1.60 -11.76
C LEU A 78 3.04 1.36 -11.07
N ALA A 79 1.96 1.61 -11.80
CA ALA A 79 0.62 1.27 -11.34
C ALA A 79 0.43 -0.26 -11.29
N GLY A 80 -0.55 -0.73 -10.52
CA GLY A 80 -0.89 -2.15 -10.47
C GLY A 80 -1.25 -2.71 -11.86
N ILE A 81 -0.83 -3.95 -12.13
CA ILE A 81 -1.10 -4.64 -13.39
C ILE A 81 -2.43 -5.40 -13.24
N HIS A 82 -3.43 -5.09 -14.07
CA HIS A 82 -4.80 -5.63 -14.01
C HIS A 82 -5.09 -6.56 -15.20
N PRO A 83 -5.66 -7.77 -14.95
CA PRO A 83 -7.11 -8.07 -15.05
C PRO A 83 -7.77 -8.72 -13.82
#